data_AF-A0A164PMU0-F1
#
_entry.id   AF-A0A164PMU0-F1
#
_cell.length_a   1.000
_cell.length_b   1.000
_cell.length_c   1.000
_cell.angle_alpha   90.00
_cell.angle_beta   90.00
_cell.angle_gamma   90.00
#
_symmetry.space_group_name_H-M   'P 1'
#
loop_
_entity.id
_entity.type
_entity.pdbx_description
1 polymer ?
#
loop_
_entity_poly.entity_id
_entity_poly.type
_entity_poly.pdbx_seq_one_letter_code
_entity_poly.pdbx_strand_id
1 'polypeptide(L)'
;MPEQWEFGRRVQAAREALGLSKRRAAELADVSETRWRHLENGWETLRGQKFPIKTTPETVYRVATAVRLDPDELLAVAGFDPQMLHDPEKDGIKSVDLSGLTSGEIDEVRSFIRELKASKRKAK
;
A
#
# COMPACT_ATOMS: atom_id res chain seq x y z
N MET A 1 -4.43 23.40 17.65
CA MET A 1 -4.40 22.67 16.36
C MET A 1 -4.39 21.19 16.71
N PRO A 2 -5.17 20.30 16.05
CA PRO A 2 -4.98 18.88 16.33
C PRO A 2 -3.54 18.54 15.96
N GLU A 3 -2.85 17.92 16.89
CA GLU A 3 -1.54 17.32 16.65
C GLU A 3 -1.68 16.37 15.47
N GLN A 4 -0.77 16.43 14.50
CA GLN A 4 -0.78 15.52 13.36
C GLN A 4 -0.87 14.08 13.86
N TRP A 5 -1.84 13.31 13.37
CA TRP A 5 -2.01 11.91 13.77
C TRP A 5 -0.79 11.06 13.40
N GLU A 6 -0.60 9.96 14.13
CA GLU A 6 0.62 9.14 14.06
C GLU A 6 0.90 8.58 12.66
N PHE A 7 -0.13 8.09 11.97
CA PHE A 7 -0.02 7.66 10.56
C PHE A 7 0.57 8.77 9.69
N GLY A 8 0.01 9.98 9.80
CA GLY A 8 0.40 11.11 8.99
C GLY A 8 1.84 11.54 9.24
N ARG A 9 2.28 11.51 10.51
CA ARG A 9 3.67 11.78 10.89
C ARG A 9 4.65 10.79 10.27
N ARG A 10 4.36 9.48 10.36
CA ARG A 10 5.23 8.44 9.79
C ARG A 10 5.35 8.56 8.27
N VAL A 11 4.23 8.75 7.58
CA VAL A 11 4.21 8.92 6.12
C VAL A 11 4.98 10.16 5.71
N GLN A 12 4.79 11.28 6.42
CA GLN A 12 5.52 12.51 6.14
C GLN A 12 7.02 12.34 6.31
N ALA A 13 7.46 11.78 7.44
CA ALA A 13 8.87 11.57 7.73
C ALA A 13 9.54 10.65 6.69
N ALA A 14 8.90 9.55 6.32
CA ALA A 14 9.40 8.64 5.30
C ALA A 14 9.48 9.30 3.91
N ARG A 15 8.45 10.06 3.52
CA ARG A 15 8.45 10.83 2.26
C ARG A 15 9.61 11.82 2.22
N GLU A 16 9.84 12.55 3.31
CA GLU A 16 10.90 13.56 3.41
C GLU A 16 12.29 12.93 3.41
N ALA A 17 12.48 11.80 4.09
CA ALA A 17 13.72 11.02 4.03
C ALA A 17 14.05 10.51 2.61
N LEU A 18 13.03 10.23 1.80
CA LEU A 18 13.18 9.85 0.39
C LEU A 18 13.33 11.06 -0.57
N GLY A 19 13.28 12.29 -0.06
CA GLY A 19 13.33 13.50 -0.89
C GLY A 19 12.14 13.67 -1.83
N LEU A 20 11.00 13.02 -1.52
CA LEU A 20 9.82 13.04 -2.39
C LEU A 20 8.96 14.27 -2.11
N SER A 21 8.51 14.92 -3.18
CA SER A 21 7.44 15.90 -3.09
C SER A 21 6.10 15.20 -2.82
N LYS A 22 5.14 15.90 -2.21
CA LYS A 22 3.77 15.39 -1.97
C LYS A 22 3.12 14.92 -3.28
N ARG A 23 3.26 15.70 -4.35
CA ARG A 23 2.78 15.34 -5.70
C ARG A 23 3.38 14.01 -6.17
N ARG A 24 4.71 13.86 -6.07
CA ARG A 24 5.38 12.65 -6.54
C ARG A 24 5.00 11.42 -5.73
N ALA A 25 4.86 11.57 -4.41
CA ALA A 25 4.44 10.49 -3.54
C ALA A 25 2.98 10.07 -3.81
N ALA A 26 2.09 11.04 -4.06
CA ALA A 26 0.71 10.80 -4.45
C ALA A 26 0.60 10.03 -5.78
N GLU A 27 1.40 10.41 -6.78
CA GLU A 27 1.51 9.68 -8.06
C GLU A 27 1.96 8.23 -7.87
N LEU A 28 2.99 8.00 -7.04
CA LEU A 28 3.49 6.65 -6.74
C LEU A 28 2.46 5.78 -6.01
N ALA A 29 1.61 6.41 -5.19
CA ALA A 29 0.55 5.72 -4.45
C ALA A 29 -0.79 5.66 -5.20
N ASP A 30 -0.88 6.19 -6.43
CA ASP A 30 -2.11 6.25 -7.21
C ASP A 30 -3.28 6.92 -6.44
N VAL A 31 -3.00 8.07 -5.84
CA VAL A 31 -3.97 8.93 -5.15
C VAL A 31 -3.82 10.38 -5.59
N SER A 32 -4.84 11.22 -5.35
CA SER A 32 -4.70 12.66 -5.61
C SER A 32 -3.74 13.32 -4.62
N GLU A 33 -3.06 14.39 -5.04
CA GLU A 33 -2.18 15.17 -4.15
C GLU A 33 -2.96 15.76 -2.96
N THR A 34 -4.20 16.20 -3.17
CA THR A 34 -5.09 16.64 -2.10
C THR A 34 -5.34 15.53 -1.09
N ARG A 35 -5.60 14.31 -1.56
CA ARG A 35 -5.79 13.13 -0.70
C ARG A 35 -4.53 12.84 0.10
N TRP A 36 -3.36 12.89 -0.52
CA TRP A 36 -2.07 12.76 0.16
C TRP A 36 -1.91 13.79 1.29
N ARG A 37 -2.21 15.06 1.03
CA ARG A 37 -2.15 16.13 2.04
C ARG A 37 -3.10 15.86 3.21
N HIS A 38 -4.33 15.45 2.95
CA HIS A 38 -5.27 15.11 4.01
C HIS A 38 -4.79 13.91 4.84
N LEU A 39 -4.18 12.90 4.19
CA LEU A 39 -3.62 11.73 4.85
C LEU A 39 -2.42 12.09 5.73
N GLU A 40 -1.51 12.96 5.31
CA GLU A 40 -0.46 13.46 6.20
C GLU A 40 -1.04 14.28 7.34
N ASN A 41 -2.03 15.13 7.08
CA ASN A 41 -2.57 16.04 8.09
C ASN A 41 -3.52 15.37 9.10
N GLY A 42 -4.15 14.26 8.73
CA GLY A 42 -5.17 13.57 9.53
C GLY A 42 -6.58 14.18 9.45
N TRP A 43 -6.77 15.18 8.59
CA TRP A 43 -8.05 15.83 8.40
C TRP A 43 -8.27 16.26 6.96
N GLU A 44 -9.53 16.31 6.56
CA GLU A 44 -9.99 16.92 5.32
C GLU A 44 -10.81 18.18 5.61
N THR A 45 -10.74 19.16 4.72
CA THR A 45 -11.58 20.35 4.81
C THR A 45 -12.79 20.20 3.92
N LEU A 46 -13.99 20.20 4.52
CA LEU A 46 -15.27 20.23 3.81
C LEU A 46 -16.02 21.48 4.22
N ARG A 47 -16.37 22.32 3.22
CA ARG A 47 -17.13 23.57 3.44
C ARG A 47 -16.53 24.47 4.54
N GLY A 48 -15.19 24.56 4.58
CA GLY A 48 -14.45 25.37 5.56
C GLY A 48 -14.30 24.75 6.95
N GLN A 49 -14.86 23.57 7.20
CA GLN A 49 -14.72 22.84 8.47
C GLN A 49 -13.76 21.65 8.32
N LYS A 50 -13.01 21.34 9.38
CA LYS A 50 -12.06 20.22 9.42
C LYS A 50 -12.74 18.97 9.98
N PHE A 51 -12.62 17.86 9.26
CA PHE A 51 -13.12 16.55 9.67
C PHE A 51 -11.97 15.55 9.72
N PRO A 52 -11.94 14.60 10.67
CA PRO A 52 -10.99 13.51 10.65
C PRO A 52 -11.06 12.75 9.32
N ILE A 53 -9.90 12.52 8.70
CA ILE A 53 -9.88 11.76 7.45
C ILE A 53 -10.26 10.30 7.72
N LYS A 54 -11.15 9.76 6.88
CA LYS A 54 -11.36 8.31 6.76
C LYS A 54 -10.54 7.79 5.60
N THR A 55 -9.86 6.66 5.75
CA THR A 55 -9.11 5.97 4.70
C THR A 55 -9.52 4.50 4.59
N THR A 56 -8.96 3.76 3.64
CA THR A 56 -9.18 2.32 3.47
C THR A 56 -7.86 1.55 3.62
N PRO A 57 -7.90 0.25 3.96
CA PRO A 57 -6.70 -0.59 3.99
C PRO A 57 -5.88 -0.53 2.70
N GLU A 58 -6.53 -0.56 1.54
CA GLU A 58 -5.88 -0.54 0.23
C GLU A 58 -5.16 0.80 -0.02
N THR A 59 -5.75 1.90 0.46
CA THR A 59 -5.10 3.21 0.38
C THR A 59 -3.89 3.29 1.31
N VAL A 60 -3.98 2.73 2.51
CA VAL A 60 -2.84 2.64 3.44
C VAL A 60 -1.71 1.83 2.82
N TYR A 61 -2.00 0.67 2.24
CA TYR A 61 -1.01 -0.17 1.57
C TYR A 61 -0.29 0.54 0.43
N ARG A 62 -1.04 1.22 -0.44
CA ARG A 62 -0.46 1.99 -1.56
C ARG A 62 0.44 3.12 -1.06
N VAL A 63 0.02 3.83 -0.01
CA VAL A 63 0.83 4.89 0.62
C VAL A 63 2.09 4.31 1.24
N ALA A 64 1.99 3.23 2.04
CA ALA A 64 3.14 2.56 2.65
C ALA A 64 4.16 2.14 1.59
N THR A 65 3.69 1.48 0.53
CA THR A 65 4.52 1.03 -0.60
C THR A 65 5.23 2.21 -1.27
N ALA A 66 4.52 3.32 -1.51
CA ALA A 66 5.08 4.49 -2.16
C ALA A 66 6.22 5.16 -1.36
N VAL A 67 6.15 5.12 -0.03
CA VAL A 67 7.21 5.67 0.86
C VAL A 67 8.10 4.60 1.49
N ARG A 68 8.05 3.36 0.99
CA ARG A 68 8.89 2.23 1.43
C ARG A 68 8.80 1.95 2.94
N LEU A 69 7.62 2.16 3.52
CA LEU A 69 7.30 1.67 4.86
C LEU A 69 6.72 0.26 4.78
N ASP A 70 6.83 -0.49 5.87
CA ASP A 70 6.14 -1.77 6.00
C ASP A 70 4.61 -1.53 5.98
N PRO A 71 3.87 -2.09 5.01
CA PRO A 71 2.42 -1.94 4.93
C PRO A 71 1.69 -2.45 6.18
N ASP A 72 2.15 -3.53 6.80
CA ASP A 72 1.46 -4.16 7.93
C ASP A 72 1.53 -3.27 9.17
N GLU A 73 2.72 -2.71 9.44
CA GLU A 73 2.90 -1.74 10.52
C GLU A 73 2.05 -0.49 10.29
N LEU A 74 1.99 0.01 9.06
CA LEU A 74 1.25 1.24 8.75
C LEU A 74 -0.28 1.02 8.80
N LEU A 75 -0.76 -0.18 8.46
CA LEU A 75 -2.15 -0.61 8.65
C LEU A 75 -2.53 -0.61 10.13
N ALA A 76 -1.70 -1.22 10.98
CA ALA A 76 -1.93 -1.24 12.42
C ALA A 76 -1.98 0.17 13.02
N VAL A 77 -1.07 1.07 12.60
CA VAL A 77 -1.06 2.48 13.02
C VAL A 77 -2.31 3.22 12.55
N ALA A 78 -2.86 2.88 11.38
CA ALA A 78 -4.10 3.43 10.86
C ALA A 78 -5.37 2.80 11.49
N GLY A 79 -5.21 1.81 12.38
CA GLY A 79 -6.31 1.11 13.05
C GLY A 79 -6.96 0.00 12.22
N PHE A 80 -6.27 -0.50 11.19
CA PHE A 80 -6.71 -1.66 10.41
C PHE A 80 -6.02 -2.93 10.88
N ASP A 81 -6.69 -4.07 10.69
CA ASP A 81 -6.07 -5.38 10.80
C ASP A 81 -5.25 -5.65 9.51
N PRO A 82 -3.93 -5.92 9.61
CA PRO A 82 -3.09 -6.24 8.45
C PRO A 82 -3.62 -7.41 7.60
N GLN A 83 -4.32 -8.36 8.23
CA GLN A 83 -4.91 -9.51 7.53
C GLN A 83 -6.05 -9.12 6.58
N MET A 84 -6.61 -7.90 6.68
CA MET A 84 -7.69 -7.43 5.79
C MET A 84 -7.27 -7.33 4.31
N LEU A 85 -5.97 -7.19 4.03
CA LEU A 85 -5.43 -7.22 2.66
C LEU A 85 -4.95 -8.60 2.24
N HIS A 86 -4.88 -9.54 3.17
CA HIS A 86 -4.55 -10.94 2.93
C HIS A 86 -5.83 -11.79 2.90
N ASP A 87 -6.85 -11.29 2.21
CA ASP A 87 -8.04 -12.08 1.91
C ASP A 87 -7.89 -12.69 0.50
N PRO A 88 -7.37 -13.94 0.39
CA PRO A 88 -7.20 -14.60 -0.90
C PRO A 88 -8.51 -14.73 -1.69
N GLU A 89 -9.68 -14.68 -1.02
CA GLU A 89 -10.98 -14.74 -1.70
C GLU A 89 -11.35 -13.42 -2.37
N LYS A 90 -10.99 -12.27 -1.78
CA LYS A 90 -11.28 -10.93 -2.33
C LYS A 90 -10.38 -10.51 -3.49
N ASP A 91 -9.11 -10.90 -3.47
CA ASP A 91 -8.18 -10.52 -4.54
C ASP A 91 -8.38 -11.31 -5.84
N GLY A 92 -9.28 -12.29 -5.85
CA GLY A 92 -9.42 -13.24 -6.96
C GLY A 92 -8.15 -14.07 -7.19
N ILE A 93 -7.19 -14.01 -6.25
CA ILE A 93 -5.97 -14.80 -6.25
C ILE A 93 -6.36 -16.18 -5.78
N LYS A 94 -6.61 -17.08 -6.73
CA LYS A 94 -6.71 -18.51 -6.41
C LYS A 94 -5.37 -18.95 -5.86
N SER A 95 -5.30 -19.17 -4.55
CA SER A 95 -4.19 -19.88 -3.94
C SER A 95 -4.11 -21.28 -4.54
N VAL A 96 -2.90 -21.69 -4.89
CA VAL A 96 -2.63 -23.05 -5.36
C VAL A 96 -1.94 -23.75 -4.20
N ASP A 97 -2.51 -24.86 -3.76
CA ASP A 97 -1.84 -25.70 -2.77
C ASP A 97 -0.59 -26.32 -3.40
N LEU A 98 0.56 -26.05 -2.78
CA LEU A 98 1.87 -26.59 -3.19
C LEU A 98 2.34 -27.67 -2.22
N SER A 99 1.49 -28.09 -1.27
CA SER A 99 1.79 -29.18 -0.36
C SER A 99 2.06 -30.47 -1.14
N GLY A 100 3.05 -31.25 -0.69
CA GLY A 100 3.48 -32.47 -1.36
C GLY A 100 4.52 -32.29 -2.46
N LEU A 101 4.85 -31.05 -2.85
CA LEU A 101 5.97 -30.79 -3.75
C LEU A 101 7.31 -30.78 -3.00
N THR A 102 8.34 -31.30 -3.64
CA THR A 102 9.73 -31.18 -3.21
C THR A 102 10.27 -29.78 -3.48
N SER A 103 11.41 -29.43 -2.87
CA SER A 103 12.05 -28.13 -3.11
C SER A 103 12.45 -27.92 -4.58
N GLY A 104 12.86 -28.98 -5.27
CA GLY A 104 13.20 -28.91 -6.70
C GLY A 104 11.98 -28.57 -7.58
N GLU A 105 10.84 -29.22 -7.32
CA GLU A 105 9.60 -28.97 -8.07
C GLU A 105 9.05 -27.55 -7.80
N ILE A 106 9.21 -27.04 -6.57
CA ILE A 106 8.85 -25.65 -6.25
C ILE A 106 9.70 -24.66 -7.09
N ASP A 107 10.98 -24.95 -7.30
CA ASP A 107 11.85 -24.08 -8.10
C ASP A 107 11.54 -24.14 -9.60
N GLU A 108 11.07 -25.28 -10.11
CA GLU A 108 10.52 -25.38 -11.46
C GLU A 108 9.25 -24.54 -11.63
N VAL A 109 8.30 -24.63 -10.69
CA VAL A 109 7.09 -23.80 -10.69
C VAL A 109 7.44 -22.30 -10.65
N ARG A 110 8.40 -21.89 -9.83
CA ARG A 110 8.88 -20.49 -9.78
C ARG A 110 9.48 -20.03 -11.11
N SER A 111 10.20 -20.91 -11.79
CA SER A 111 10.82 -20.62 -13.09
C SER A 111 9.74 -20.46 -14.16
N PHE A 112 8.76 -21.35 -14.20
CA PHE A 112 7.61 -21.25 -15.09
C PHE A 112 6.79 -19.96 -14.90
N ILE A 113 6.51 -19.58 -13.65
CA ILE A 113 5.81 -18.32 -13.34
C ILE A 113 6.60 -17.10 -13.83
N ARG A 114 7.94 -17.12 -13.71
CA ARG A 114 8.81 -16.05 -14.23
C ARG A 114 8.68 -15.92 -15.74
N GLU A 115 8.69 -17.03 -16.47
CA GLU A 115 8.54 -17.04 -17.92
C GLU A 115 7.17 -16.52 -18.37
N LEU A 116 6.08 -16.97 -17.75
CA LEU A 116 4.73 -16.46 -18.03
C LEU A 116 4.64 -14.93 -17.84
N LYS A 117 5.24 -14.42 -16.76
CA LYS A 117 5.29 -12.96 -16.50
C LYS A 117 6.10 -12.21 -17.54
N ALA A 118 7.22 -12.77 -18.00
CA ALA A 118 8.06 -12.17 -19.04
C ALA A 118 7.34 -12.13 -20.40
N SER A 119 6.65 -13.20 -20.77
CA SER A 119 5.86 -13.27 -22.01
C SER A 119 4.72 -12.25 -22.05
N LYS A 120 4.01 -12.07 -20.92
CA LYS A 120 2.92 -11.09 -20.81
C LYS A 120 3.39 -9.63 -20.94
N ARG A 121 4.65 -9.34 -20.58
CA ARG A 121 5.27 -8.01 -20.74
C ARG A 121 5.67 -7.69 -22.18
N LYS A 122 6.01 -8.70 -23.00
CA LYS A 122 6.39 -8.52 -24.41
C LYS A 122 5.19 -8.38 -25.35
N ALA A 123 4.02 -8.83 -24.93
CA ALA A 123 2.76 -8.77 -25.69
C ALA A 123 1.97 -7.45 -25.50
N LYS A 124 2.53 -6.49 -24.77
CA LYS A 124 1.94 -5.18 -24.46
C LYS A 124 2.83 -4.09 -25.04
#